data_AF-A0A3D4ZLB5-F1
#
_entry.id   AF-A0A3D4ZLB5-F1
#
_cell.length_a   1.000
_cell.length_b   1.000
_cell.length_c   1.000
_cell.angle_alpha   90.00
_cell.angle_beta   90.00
_cell.angle_gamma   90.00
#
_symmetry.space_group_name_H-M   'P 1'
#
loop_
_entity.id
_entity.type
_entity.pdbx_description
1 polymer ?
#
loop_
_entity_poly.entity_id
_entity_poly.type
_entity_poly.pdbx_seq_one_letter_code
_entity_poly.pdbx_strand_id
1 'polypeptide(L)'
;MTAPPVGEHPEQKLTTNTTIETIVEIPVESINAETRTKPPTTQEASTETVKNDKPTEIPETVETPPESVTEPSKAEFDVNYRIGFARSYALQIGLEIDPTAVDCWDNPTTANADCIYLERDLTHRLDRYNCDDDITAVNIWAESLGNGNYLIYIAYA
;
A
#
# COMPACT_ATOMS: atom_id res chain seq x y z
N MET A 1 49.05 25.15 18.98
CA MET A 1 48.06 24.18 19.47
C MET A 1 47.12 24.94 20.39
N THR A 2 45.94 25.28 19.88
CA THR A 2 44.92 26.04 20.63
C THR A 2 43.68 25.16 20.66
N ALA A 3 43.28 24.73 21.86
CA ALA A 3 42.03 24.03 22.09
C ALA A 3 40.85 25.03 22.04
N PRO A 4 39.68 24.66 21.53
CA PRO A 4 38.45 25.41 21.79
C PRO A 4 37.86 25.00 23.16
N PRO A 5 37.25 25.93 23.92
CA PRO A 5 36.59 25.59 25.17
C PRO A 5 35.24 24.90 24.91
N VAL A 6 34.99 23.87 25.71
CA VAL A 6 33.70 23.21 25.92
C VAL A 6 32.77 24.13 26.70
N GLY A 7 31.49 24.11 26.32
CA GLY A 7 30.38 24.26 27.25
C GLY A 7 29.65 25.59 27.20
N GLU A 8 28.50 25.61 26.53
CA GLU A 8 27.30 26.25 27.09
C GLU A 8 26.06 25.57 26.52
N HIS A 9 25.35 24.89 27.41
CA HIS A 9 23.97 24.42 27.25
C HIS A 9 23.11 25.30 28.17
N PRO A 10 22.11 26.01 27.63
CA PRO A 10 20.92 26.36 28.39
C PRO A 10 19.79 25.43 27.93
N GLU A 11 19.45 24.47 28.78
CA GLU A 11 18.27 24.52 29.65
C GLU A 11 16.95 24.36 28.89
N GLN A 12 16.40 23.17 29.08
CA GLN A 12 15.00 22.83 28.89
C GLN A 12 14.10 23.87 29.56
N LYS A 13 13.09 24.33 28.83
CA LYS A 13 11.90 24.90 29.44
C LYS A 13 10.68 24.13 28.98
N LEU A 14 10.34 23.12 29.78
CA LEU A 14 9.02 22.51 29.86
C LEU A 14 7.97 23.63 30.02
N THR A 15 7.02 23.71 29.09
CA THR A 15 5.73 24.34 29.39
C THR A 15 4.64 23.62 28.62
N THR A 16 3.90 22.79 29.34
CA THR A 16 2.60 22.24 28.99
C THR A 16 1.51 23.29 29.28
N ASN A 17 0.62 23.51 28.33
CA ASN A 17 -0.75 23.99 28.55
C ASN A 17 -1.61 23.55 27.35
N THR A 18 -2.21 22.36 27.40
CA THR A 18 -3.63 22.19 27.79
C THR A 18 -4.52 23.33 27.30
N THR A 19 -5.20 23.10 26.18
CA THR A 19 -6.50 23.69 25.87
C THR A 19 -7.25 22.66 25.02
N ILE A 20 -8.07 21.86 25.71
CA ILE A 20 -9.08 21.01 25.10
C ILE A 20 -10.37 21.79 25.27
N GLU A 21 -10.78 22.49 24.22
CA GLU A 21 -12.06 23.18 24.21
C GLU A 21 -12.98 22.57 23.15
N THR A 22 -14.11 22.09 23.68
CA THR A 22 -15.42 22.21 23.08
C THR A 22 -15.88 21.05 22.18
N ILE A 23 -16.52 20.11 22.87
CA ILE A 23 -17.56 19.21 22.39
C ILE A 23 -18.72 20.05 21.84
N VAL A 24 -19.05 19.88 20.56
CA VAL A 24 -20.35 20.29 20.00
C VAL A 24 -21.04 19.06 19.45
N GLU A 25 -21.94 18.56 20.31
CA GLU A 25 -23.27 18.04 20.04
C GLU A 25 -23.66 17.70 18.58
N ILE A 26 -23.92 16.40 18.39
CA ILE A 26 -24.70 15.83 17.28
C ILE A 26 -26.16 16.31 17.31
N PRO A 27 -26.81 16.41 16.15
CA PRO A 27 -28.11 15.75 16.01
C PRO A 27 -28.16 14.83 14.81
N VAL A 28 -28.68 13.62 15.08
CA VAL A 28 -28.96 12.55 14.12
C VAL A 28 -30.33 12.81 13.50
N GLU A 29 -30.42 12.89 12.18
CA GLU A 29 -31.68 12.87 11.41
C GLU A 29 -31.28 12.72 9.92
N SER A 30 -31.83 11.87 9.05
CA SER A 30 -32.94 10.93 9.12
C SER A 30 -32.75 9.89 8.00
N ILE A 31 -33.12 8.66 8.29
CA ILE A 31 -33.22 7.53 7.36
C ILE A 31 -34.48 7.67 6.50
N ASN A 32 -34.34 7.88 5.19
CA ASN A 32 -35.46 7.71 4.25
C ASN A 32 -35.29 6.43 3.46
N ALA A 33 -35.81 5.34 4.03
CA ALA A 33 -36.11 4.11 3.33
C ALA A 33 -37.56 4.18 2.84
N GLU A 34 -37.77 4.40 1.54
CA GLU A 34 -39.08 4.18 0.91
C GLU A 34 -39.10 2.80 0.24
N THR A 35 -39.52 1.81 1.02
CA THR A 35 -40.08 0.56 0.51
C THR A 35 -41.56 0.81 0.24
N ARG A 36 -41.99 0.74 -1.03
CA ARG A 36 -43.42 0.68 -1.37
C ARG A 36 -43.80 -0.74 -1.80
N THR A 37 -44.70 -1.30 -1.02
CA THR A 37 -45.22 -2.67 -1.06
C THR A 37 -46.55 -2.72 -1.83
N LYS A 38 -46.60 -3.45 -2.97
CA LYS A 38 -47.67 -4.39 -3.46
C LYS A 38 -49.15 -3.90 -3.63
N PRO A 39 -50.14 -4.68 -4.19
CA PRO A 39 -50.19 -6.06 -4.75
C PRO A 39 -51.03 -6.17 -6.10
N PRO A 40 -51.77 -7.26 -6.46
CA PRO A 40 -51.47 -8.20 -7.56
C PRO A 40 -52.60 -8.36 -8.63
N THR A 41 -52.35 -9.10 -9.73
CA THR A 41 -53.38 -9.78 -10.58
C THR A 41 -52.64 -10.80 -11.46
N THR A 42 -52.63 -12.09 -11.14
CA THR A 42 -53.59 -13.15 -11.55
C THR A 42 -53.57 -13.46 -13.05
N GLN A 43 -52.92 -14.59 -13.36
CA GLN A 43 -53.30 -15.67 -14.28
C GLN A 43 -53.84 -15.30 -15.67
N GLU A 44 -53.18 -15.81 -16.71
CA GLU A 44 -53.86 -16.75 -17.61
C GLU A 44 -52.83 -17.68 -18.26
N ALA A 45 -53.15 -18.98 -18.21
CA ALA A 45 -52.43 -20.05 -18.84
C ALA A 45 -52.82 -20.15 -20.32
N SER A 46 -51.87 -20.50 -21.19
CA SER A 46 -52.22 -21.23 -22.40
C SER A 46 -51.07 -22.10 -22.88
N THR A 47 -51.29 -23.38 -22.66
CA THR A 47 -50.82 -24.60 -23.34
C THR A 47 -50.06 -24.48 -24.66
N GLU A 48 -48.88 -25.12 -24.65
CA GLU A 48 -48.52 -26.29 -25.48
C GLU A 48 -48.44 -26.13 -27.00
N THR A 49 -47.22 -26.25 -27.55
CA THR A 49 -46.97 -27.23 -28.64
C THR A 49 -45.50 -27.61 -28.75
N VAL A 50 -45.23 -28.90 -28.54
CA VAL A 50 -43.95 -29.57 -28.80
C VAL A 50 -43.81 -29.82 -30.30
N LYS A 51 -42.65 -29.52 -30.90
CA LYS A 51 -42.14 -30.33 -32.01
C LYS A 51 -40.60 -30.33 -32.06
N ASN A 52 -40.10 -31.53 -31.79
CA ASN A 52 -38.75 -32.07 -31.93
C ASN A 52 -38.15 -31.88 -33.33
N ASP A 53 -36.87 -31.53 -33.44
CA ASP A 53 -35.94 -32.15 -34.42
C ASP A 53 -34.45 -31.95 -34.04
N LYS A 54 -33.77 -33.10 -33.87
CA LYS A 54 -32.33 -33.40 -34.04
C LYS A 54 -31.31 -33.02 -32.95
N PRO A 55 -30.58 -34.01 -32.39
CA PRO A 55 -29.27 -33.78 -31.77
C PRO A 55 -28.19 -33.82 -32.85
N THR A 56 -27.46 -32.72 -33.03
CA THR A 56 -26.19 -32.73 -33.77
C THR A 56 -25.09 -33.09 -32.78
N GLU A 57 -24.57 -34.31 -32.94
CA GLU A 57 -23.34 -34.79 -32.33
C GLU A 57 -22.15 -33.98 -32.89
N ILE A 58 -21.46 -33.24 -32.04
CA ILE A 58 -20.18 -32.60 -32.32
C ILE A 58 -19.10 -33.41 -31.61
N PRO A 59 -18.18 -34.07 -32.32
CA PRO A 59 -16.99 -34.66 -31.74
C PRO A 59 -15.83 -33.69 -31.96
N GLU A 60 -15.51 -32.85 -30.98
CA GLU A 60 -14.22 -32.16 -30.96
C GLU A 60 -13.60 -32.31 -29.56
N THR A 61 -12.81 -33.37 -29.43
CA THR A 61 -11.79 -33.50 -28.41
C THR A 61 -10.83 -32.33 -28.57
N VAL A 62 -11.05 -31.27 -27.78
CA VAL A 62 -10.05 -30.22 -27.58
C VAL A 62 -8.99 -30.81 -26.66
N GLU A 63 -7.96 -31.42 -27.23
CA GLU A 63 -6.72 -31.69 -26.51
C GLU A 63 -6.13 -30.33 -26.11
N THR A 64 -6.34 -29.99 -24.84
CA THR A 64 -5.70 -28.82 -24.24
C THR A 64 -4.20 -29.13 -24.20
N PRO A 65 -3.32 -28.30 -24.80
CA PRO A 65 -1.89 -28.47 -24.64
C PRO A 65 -1.56 -28.53 -23.15
N PRO A 66 -0.63 -29.38 -22.68
CA PRO A 66 -0.24 -29.36 -21.29
C PRO A 66 0.25 -27.95 -20.98
N GLU A 67 -0.46 -27.26 -20.08
CA GLU A 67 0.02 -26.06 -19.43
C GLU A 67 1.33 -26.46 -18.76
N SER A 68 2.45 -26.17 -19.41
CA SER A 68 3.74 -26.17 -18.76
C SER A 68 3.67 -25.04 -17.75
N VAL A 69 3.13 -25.35 -16.57
CA VAL A 69 3.28 -24.55 -15.36
C VAL A 69 4.77 -24.59 -15.07
N THR A 70 5.51 -23.71 -15.72
CA THR A 70 6.86 -23.36 -15.32
C THR A 70 6.69 -22.76 -13.94
N GLU A 71 6.83 -23.60 -12.91
CA GLU A 71 6.90 -23.18 -11.52
C GLU A 71 7.85 -21.98 -11.49
N PRO A 72 7.40 -20.79 -11.04
CA PRO A 72 8.24 -19.62 -11.09
C PRO A 72 9.48 -19.94 -10.28
N SER A 73 10.63 -20.01 -10.96
CA SER A 73 11.93 -20.13 -10.32
C SER A 73 11.94 -19.12 -9.18
N LYS A 74 12.13 -19.60 -7.95
CA LYS A 74 12.11 -18.75 -6.75
C LYS A 74 13.20 -17.70 -6.92
N ALA A 75 12.82 -16.52 -7.40
CA ALA A 75 13.76 -15.45 -7.67
C ALA A 75 14.48 -15.14 -6.36
N GLU A 76 15.81 -15.10 -6.42
CA GLU A 76 16.62 -14.72 -5.27
C GLU A 76 16.23 -13.30 -4.83
N PHE A 77 16.20 -13.05 -3.53
CA PHE A 77 15.87 -11.73 -3.01
C PHE A 77 17.00 -10.76 -3.30
N ASP A 78 16.74 -9.75 -4.14
CA ASP A 78 17.68 -8.68 -4.45
C ASP A 78 17.28 -7.39 -3.72
N VAL A 79 18.03 -7.02 -2.69
CA VAL A 79 17.82 -5.79 -1.94
C VAL A 79 18.12 -4.53 -2.77
N ASN A 80 19.07 -4.59 -3.70
CA ASN A 80 19.45 -3.43 -4.52
C ASN A 80 18.34 -3.10 -5.51
N TYR A 81 17.70 -4.13 -6.07
CA TYR A 81 16.49 -3.97 -6.86
C TYR A 81 15.41 -3.24 -6.08
N ARG A 82 15.16 -3.63 -4.82
CA ARG A 82 14.13 -2.99 -3.97
C ARG A 82 14.46 -1.53 -3.65
N ILE A 83 15.72 -1.22 -3.35
CA ILE A 83 16.17 0.17 -3.14
C ILE A 83 16.01 0.98 -4.44
N GLY A 84 16.44 0.42 -5.58
CA GLY A 84 16.33 1.07 -6.89
C GLY A 84 14.88 1.34 -7.29
N PHE A 85 13.99 0.38 -7.03
CA PHE A 85 12.54 0.55 -7.19
C PHE A 85 12.04 1.73 -6.36
N ALA A 86 12.32 1.75 -5.06
CA ALA A 86 11.83 2.79 -4.16
C ALA A 86 12.37 4.18 -4.53
N ARG A 87 13.64 4.30 -4.91
CA ARG A 87 14.21 5.57 -5.40
C ARG A 87 13.56 6.04 -6.70
N SER A 88 13.29 5.12 -7.62
CA SER A 88 12.61 5.45 -8.87
C SER A 88 11.17 5.90 -8.62
N TYR A 89 10.48 5.25 -7.67
CA TYR A 89 9.13 5.63 -7.28
C TYR A 89 9.09 7.00 -6.58
N ALA A 90 10.02 7.28 -5.67
CA ALA A 90 10.14 8.58 -5.02
C ALA A 90 10.26 9.72 -6.06
N LEU A 91 11.19 9.57 -7.02
CA LEU A 91 11.35 10.52 -8.12
C LEU A 91 10.09 10.65 -8.98
N GLN A 92 9.36 9.55 -9.19
CA GLN A 92 8.12 9.55 -9.98
C GLN A 92 7.00 10.35 -9.31
N ILE A 93 6.88 10.29 -7.99
CA ILE A 93 5.82 10.99 -7.25
C ILE A 93 6.19 12.44 -6.90
N GLY A 94 7.43 12.85 -7.15
CA GLY A 94 7.89 14.24 -6.99
C GLY A 94 8.87 14.46 -5.85
N LEU A 95 9.28 13.41 -5.13
CA LEU A 95 10.29 13.49 -4.08
C LEU A 95 11.71 13.44 -4.67
N GLU A 96 12.58 14.35 -4.24
CA GLU A 96 13.99 14.32 -4.61
C GLU A 96 14.76 13.22 -3.84
N ILE A 97 15.93 12.83 -4.34
CA ILE A 97 16.85 11.94 -3.62
C ILE A 97 17.98 12.76 -3.05
N ASP A 98 17.93 13.01 -1.74
CA ASP A 98 18.98 13.70 -1.00
C ASP A 98 19.66 12.73 -0.02
N PRO A 99 20.92 12.34 -0.24
CA PRO A 99 21.64 11.46 0.68
C PRO A 99 21.91 12.09 2.06
N THR A 100 21.69 13.39 2.23
CA THR A 100 21.85 14.11 3.51
C THR A 100 20.60 14.11 4.37
N ALA A 101 19.46 13.63 3.84
CA ALA A 101 18.25 13.41 4.62
C ALA A 101 18.49 12.37 5.73
N VAL A 102 18.15 12.74 6.97
CA VAL A 102 18.39 11.94 8.18
C VAL A 102 17.17 11.85 9.09
N ASP A 103 16.14 12.68 8.87
CA ASP A 103 14.95 12.66 9.72
C ASP A 103 14.12 11.41 9.45
N CYS A 104 13.83 10.67 10.52
CA CYS A 104 13.18 9.37 10.47
C CYS A 104 12.08 9.28 11.52
N TRP A 105 10.82 9.53 11.12
CA TRP A 105 9.65 9.28 11.98
C TRP A 105 9.19 7.81 11.97
N ASP A 106 9.79 6.98 11.11
CA ASP A 106 9.27 5.70 10.65
C ASP A 106 10.27 4.58 10.92
N ASN A 107 9.79 3.40 11.35
CA ASN A 107 10.65 2.24 11.57
C ASN A 107 11.15 1.65 10.25
N PRO A 108 12.39 1.13 10.16
CA PRO A 108 12.85 0.48 8.94
C PRO A 108 11.96 -0.71 8.54
N THR A 109 11.80 -0.91 7.24
CA THR A 109 11.00 -2.00 6.68
C THR A 109 11.86 -3.25 6.55
N THR A 110 11.43 -4.36 7.15
CA THR A 110 12.10 -5.66 6.95
C THR A 110 12.01 -6.09 5.49
N ALA A 111 13.12 -6.57 4.96
CA ALA A 111 13.30 -6.90 3.56
C ALA A 111 14.03 -8.24 3.43
N ASN A 112 13.30 -9.27 3.01
CA ASN A 112 13.82 -10.59 2.70
C ASN A 112 12.93 -11.32 1.67
N ALA A 113 13.30 -12.54 1.29
CA ALA A 113 12.58 -13.33 0.29
C ALA A 113 11.11 -13.64 0.65
N ASP A 114 10.74 -13.59 1.93
CA ASP A 114 9.39 -13.87 2.41
C ASP A 114 8.52 -12.59 2.43
N CYS A 115 9.12 -11.40 2.25
CA CYS A 115 8.41 -10.11 2.18
C CYS A 115 7.75 -9.88 0.81
N ILE A 116 6.66 -10.61 0.53
CA ILE A 116 5.96 -10.55 -0.78
C ILE A 116 5.29 -9.20 -1.08
N TYR A 117 5.04 -8.36 -0.07
CA TYR A 117 4.40 -7.04 -0.22
C TYR A 117 5.38 -5.87 -0.10
N LEU A 118 6.68 -6.13 -0.15
CA LEU A 118 7.70 -5.12 0.11
C LEU A 118 7.56 -3.88 -0.77
N GLU A 119 7.31 -4.02 -2.07
CA GLU A 119 7.12 -2.86 -2.96
C GLU A 119 5.93 -1.99 -2.57
N ARG A 120 4.78 -2.61 -2.32
CA ARG A 120 3.57 -1.91 -1.85
C ARG A 120 3.84 -1.18 -0.54
N ASP A 121 4.55 -1.82 0.38
CA ASP A 121 4.83 -1.23 1.68
C ASP A 121 5.81 -0.04 1.55
N LEU A 122 6.76 -0.10 0.61
CA LEU A 122 7.65 1.02 0.27
C LEU A 122 6.89 2.16 -0.44
N THR A 123 6.02 1.86 -1.40
CA THR A 123 5.23 2.89 -2.10
C THR A 123 4.29 3.60 -1.14
N HIS A 124 3.55 2.89 -0.30
CA HIS A 124 2.66 3.51 0.69
C HIS A 124 3.39 4.44 1.66
N ARG A 125 4.64 4.11 2.04
CA ARG A 125 5.45 5.00 2.87
C ARG A 125 5.86 6.26 2.09
N LEU A 126 6.30 6.12 0.86
CA LEU A 126 6.69 7.25 0.01
C LEU A 126 5.50 8.15 -0.34
N ASP A 127 4.32 7.58 -0.62
CA ASP A 127 3.09 8.33 -0.87
C ASP A 127 2.73 9.19 0.34
N ARG A 128 2.86 8.64 1.55
CA ARG A 128 2.61 9.38 2.78
C ARG A 128 3.61 10.52 2.99
N TYR A 129 4.88 10.34 2.65
CA TYR A 129 5.86 11.44 2.65
C TYR A 129 5.50 12.51 1.63
N ASN A 130 5.09 12.12 0.43
CA ASN A 130 4.69 13.05 -0.62
C ASN A 130 3.36 13.78 -0.32
N CYS A 131 2.56 13.30 0.64
CA CYS A 131 1.37 14.00 1.13
C CYS A 131 1.70 15.10 2.15
N ASP A 132 2.94 15.18 2.64
CA ASP A 132 3.40 16.20 3.57
C ASP A 132 4.22 17.26 2.82
N ASP A 133 3.72 18.50 2.76
CA ASP A 133 4.35 19.58 2.00
C ASP A 133 5.71 20.02 2.59
N ASP A 134 5.98 19.69 3.85
CA ASP A 134 7.26 19.96 4.50
C ASP A 134 8.36 18.94 4.10
N ILE A 135 7.98 17.86 3.42
CA ILE A 135 8.90 16.80 2.99
C ILE A 135 9.15 16.92 1.49
N THR A 136 10.38 17.25 1.10
CA THR A 136 10.72 17.50 -0.31
C THR A 136 11.72 16.49 -0.87
N ALA A 137 12.51 15.87 -0.01
CA ALA A 137 13.52 14.90 -0.42
C ALA A 137 13.56 13.70 0.53
N VAL A 138 14.05 12.58 0.01
CA VAL A 138 14.25 11.35 0.78
C VAL A 138 15.62 10.71 0.55
N ASN A 139 16.13 10.04 1.57
CA ASN A 139 17.27 9.13 1.48
C ASN A 139 16.79 7.70 1.70
N ILE A 140 17.17 6.79 0.80
CA ILE A 140 16.79 5.38 0.86
C ILE A 140 18.05 4.52 0.85
N TRP A 141 18.23 3.73 1.90
CA TRP A 141 19.33 2.78 2.02
C TRP A 141 18.88 1.49 2.71
N ALA A 142 19.73 0.46 2.66
CA ALA A 142 19.48 -0.80 3.34
C ALA A 142 20.67 -1.22 4.18
N GLU A 143 20.39 -1.81 5.34
CA GLU A 143 21.38 -2.47 6.19
C GLU A 143 21.15 -3.97 6.19
N SER A 144 22.22 -4.75 6.12
CA SER A 144 22.15 -6.21 6.19
C SER A 144 22.09 -6.67 7.64
N LEU A 145 21.11 -7.51 7.96
CA LEU A 145 21.04 -8.26 9.22
C LEU A 145 21.71 -9.65 9.12
N GLY A 146 22.21 -10.01 7.93
CA GLY A 146 22.72 -11.34 7.65
C GLY A 146 21.66 -12.32 7.14
N ASN A 147 22.11 -13.44 6.56
CA ASN A 147 21.24 -14.52 6.08
C ASN A 147 20.17 -14.09 5.07
N GLY A 148 20.46 -13.08 4.24
CA GLY A 148 19.50 -12.55 3.26
C GLY A 148 18.39 -11.67 3.87
N ASN A 149 18.53 -11.26 5.13
CA ASN A 149 17.63 -10.32 5.78
C ASN A 149 18.22 -8.91 5.78
N TYR A 150 17.38 -7.93 5.50
CA TYR A 150 17.74 -6.54 5.42
C TYR A 150 16.72 -5.66 6.14
N LEU A 151 17.14 -4.47 6.50
CA LEU A 151 16.29 -3.36 6.91
C LEU A 151 16.43 -2.26 5.87
N ILE A 152 15.32 -1.86 5.26
CA ILE A 152 15.26 -0.70 4.36
C ILE A 152 14.81 0.52 5.16
N TYR A 153 15.62 1.57 5.12
CA TYR A 153 15.35 2.86 5.74
C TYR A 153 14.93 3.87 4.68
N ILE A 154 14.00 4.75 5.06
CA ILE A 154 13.61 5.92 4.26
C ILE A 154 13.56 7.12 5.20
N ALA A 155 14.61 7.94 5.15
CA ALA A 155 14.68 9.22 5.83
C ALA A 155 14.18 10.33 4.91
N TYR A 156 13.76 11.45 5.48
CA TYR A 156 13.29 12.63 4.75
C TYR A 156 14.05 13.90 5.16
N ALA A 157 13.86 14.96 4.36
CA ALA A 157 14.37 16.32 4.57
C ALA A 157 13.36 17.36 4.07
#